data_AF-A0A8X6T7H2-F1
#
_entry.id   AF-A0A8X6T7H2-F1
#
_cell.length_a   1.000
_cell.length_b   1.000
_cell.length_c   1.000
_cell.angle_alpha   90.00
_cell.angle_beta   90.00
_cell.angle_gamma   90.00
#
_symmetry.space_group_name_H-M   'P 1'
#
loop_
_entity.id
_entity.type
_entity.pdbx_description
1 polymer ?
#
loop_
_entity_poly.entity_id
_entity_poly.type
_entity_poly.pdbx_seq_one_letter_code
_entity_poly.pdbx_strand_id
1 'polypeptide(L)'
;MNLKGLGEETVNHGLFGGNERAQNHQRHNIDLSNVNGNYNCELEILDEKKICSSLPRMNDDNCLKQLKDLCILTSDAMINEKFCLFAKTSGEINWLNGADYAGKLLTGNVKHLSGCLVAVHTHLGWTVMGKSDIKAPLTSS
;
A
#
# COMPACT_ATOMS: atom_id res chain seq x y z
N MET A 1 6.59 -10.87 13.08
CA MET A 1 7.07 -11.70 11.96
C MET A 1 8.54 -12.01 12.24
N ASN A 2 8.96 -13.27 12.28
CA ASN A 2 10.38 -13.60 12.45
C ASN A 2 11.03 -13.60 11.06
N LEU A 3 11.67 -12.50 10.69
CA LEU A 3 12.33 -12.34 9.39
C LEU A 3 13.80 -12.75 9.49
N LYS A 4 14.31 -13.43 8.46
CA LYS A 4 15.74 -13.76 8.37
C LYS A 4 16.52 -12.48 8.04
N GLY A 5 17.51 -12.13 8.86
CA GLY A 5 18.42 -11.02 8.58
C GLY A 5 19.41 -11.40 7.48
N LEU A 6 19.63 -10.50 6.52
CA LEU A 6 20.57 -10.65 5.41
C LEU A 6 21.80 -9.74 5.54
N GLY A 7 21.73 -8.74 6.42
CA GLY A 7 22.80 -7.79 6.69
C GLY A 7 22.22 -6.42 7.05
N GLU A 8 23.09 -5.43 7.20
CA GLU A 8 22.72 -4.05 7.46
C GLU A 8 22.96 -3.17 6.24
N GLU A 9 22.14 -2.13 6.10
CA GLU A 9 22.31 -1.07 5.10
C GLU A 9 22.10 0.30 5.73
N THR A 10 22.99 1.24 5.42
CA THR A 10 22.83 2.64 5.81
C THR A 10 22.11 3.39 4.70
N VAL A 11 20.92 3.91 5.00
CA VAL A 11 20.12 4.73 4.09
C VAL A 11 20.16 6.19 4.55
N ASN A 12 20.43 7.08 3.61
CA ASN A 12 20.30 8.53 3.81
C ASN A 12 18.89 8.97 3.42
N HIS A 13 18.05 9.24 4.42
CA HIS A 13 16.71 9.76 4.26
C HIS A 13 16.75 11.26 3.99
N GLY A 14 16.51 11.66 2.75
CA GLY A 14 16.39 13.07 2.34
C GLY A 14 14.94 13.50 2.23
N LEU A 15 14.59 14.65 2.82
CA LEU A 15 13.28 15.29 2.71
C LEU A 15 13.38 16.61 1.95
N PHE A 16 12.27 17.01 1.32
CA PHE A 16 12.15 18.35 0.74
C PHE A 16 12.50 19.42 1.79
N GLY A 17 13.26 20.44 1.36
CA GLY A 17 13.81 21.45 2.26
C GLY A 17 15.24 21.16 2.74
N GLY A 18 15.88 20.08 2.26
CA GLY A 18 17.30 19.81 2.48
C GLY A 18 17.62 19.14 3.82
N ASN A 19 16.62 18.59 4.50
CA ASN A 19 16.85 17.79 5.69
C ASN A 19 17.31 16.38 5.27
N GLU A 20 18.42 15.93 5.84
CA GLU A 20 18.98 14.61 5.59
C GLU A 20 19.27 13.89 6.90
N ARG A 21 19.02 12.58 6.93
CA ARG A 21 19.32 11.73 8.09
C ARG A 21 19.80 10.36 7.64
N ALA A 22 21.02 10.02 8.03
CA ALA A 22 21.52 8.65 7.91
C ALA A 22 20.87 7.75 8.97
N GLN A 23 20.40 6.57 8.55
CA GLN A 23 19.87 5.55 9.44
C GLN A 23 20.31 4.16 8.96
N ASN A 24 20.68 3.30 9.90
CA ASN A 24 20.97 1.90 9.60
C ASN A 24 19.68 1.09 9.70
N HIS A 25 19.50 0.19 8.75
CA HIS A 25 18.37 -0.72 8.67
C HIS A 25 18.88 -2.16 8.53
N GLN A 26 18.18 -3.10 9.14
CA GLN A 26 18.35 -4.51 8.86
C GLN A 26 17.65 -4.85 7.55
N ARG A 27 18.35 -5.58 6.70
CA ARG A 27 17.83 -6.11 5.45
C ARG A 27 17.22 -7.47 5.68
N HIS A 28 16.06 -7.70 5.08
CA HIS A 28 15.32 -8.94 5.18
C HIS A 28 14.79 -9.35 3.81
N ASN A 29 14.74 -10.65 3.54
CA ASN A 29 13.94 -11.17 2.42
C ASN A 29 12.58 -11.61 2.90
N ILE A 30 11.57 -11.27 2.11
CA ILE A 30 10.19 -11.72 2.28
C ILE A 30 9.68 -12.34 0.99
N ASP A 31 8.87 -13.38 1.15
CA ASP A 31 8.06 -13.93 0.08
C ASP A 31 6.67 -13.29 0.13
N LEU A 32 6.31 -12.57 -0.91
CA LEU A 32 4.94 -12.10 -1.11
C LEU A 32 4.19 -13.09 -1.99
N SER A 33 3.00 -13.45 -1.56
CA SER A 33 2.05 -14.21 -2.36
C SER A 33 0.68 -13.57 -2.32
N ASN A 34 -0.07 -13.75 -3.40
CA ASN A 34 -1.47 -13.36 -3.43
C ASN A 34 -2.35 -14.44 -2.78
N VAL A 35 -3.60 -14.07 -2.49
CA VAL A 35 -4.52 -14.92 -1.70
C VAL A 35 -4.78 -16.29 -2.33
N ASN A 36 -4.76 -16.38 -3.67
CA ASN A 36 -4.97 -17.64 -4.38
C ASN A 36 -3.67 -18.43 -4.65
N GLY A 37 -2.51 -17.89 -4.26
CA GLY A 37 -1.20 -18.53 -4.40
C GLY A 37 -0.68 -18.65 -5.83
N ASN A 38 -1.33 -18.03 -6.83
CA ASN A 38 -0.91 -18.14 -8.23
C ASN A 38 0.19 -17.15 -8.63
N TYR A 39 0.50 -16.20 -7.74
CA TYR A 39 1.61 -15.27 -7.88
C TYR A 39 2.46 -15.31 -6.62
N ASN A 40 3.78 -15.34 -6.81
CA ASN A 40 4.75 -15.09 -5.77
C ASN A 40 5.86 -14.17 -6.28
N CYS A 41 6.45 -13.40 -5.37
CA CYS A 41 7.71 -12.73 -5.63
C CYS A 41 8.50 -12.56 -4.34
N GLU A 42 9.83 -12.71 -4.45
CA GLU A 42 10.75 -12.40 -3.37
C GLU A 42 11.11 -10.91 -3.41
N LEU A 43 11.13 -10.26 -2.25
CA LEU A 43 11.51 -8.86 -2.07
C LEU A 43 12.54 -8.74 -0.95
N GLU A 44 13.57 -7.93 -1.20
CA GLU A 44 14.46 -7.43 -0.15
C GLU A 44 13.86 -6.15 0.43
N ILE A 45 13.66 -6.10 1.75
CA ILE A 45 13.07 -4.98 2.47
C ILE A 45 13.99 -4.52 3.61
N LEU A 46 13.82 -3.27 4.00
CA LEU A 46 14.46 -2.66 5.16
C LEU A 46 13.49 -2.65 6.34
N ASP A 47 13.98 -2.97 7.53
CA ASP A 47 13.19 -2.81 8.74
C ASP A 47 12.97 -1.34 9.08
N GLU A 48 11.81 -1.04 9.65
CA GLU A 48 11.50 0.30 10.15
C GLU A 48 10.57 0.18 11.33
N LYS A 49 10.86 0.92 12.41
CA LYS A 49 10.08 0.84 13.65
C LYS A 49 8.67 1.36 13.43
N LYS A 50 8.53 2.40 12.62
CA LYS A 50 7.25 2.98 12.22
C LYS A 50 7.37 3.54 10.81
N ILE A 51 6.68 2.87 9.89
CA ILE A 51 6.68 3.25 8.48
C ILE A 51 5.92 4.56 8.26
N CYS A 52 4.71 4.68 8.85
CA CYS A 52 3.89 5.88 8.72
C CYS A 52 2.95 6.06 9.91
N SER A 53 2.36 7.25 10.03
CA SER A 53 1.15 7.44 10.85
C SER A 53 -0.06 6.76 10.20
N SER A 54 -1.16 6.64 10.94
CA SER A 54 -2.41 6.11 10.39
C SER A 54 -2.81 6.83 9.11
N LEU A 55 -3.10 6.08 8.05
CA LEU A 55 -3.60 6.65 6.79
C LEU A 55 -5.12 6.86 6.86
N PRO A 56 -5.63 7.95 6.23
CA PRO A 56 -7.07 8.09 6.03
C PRO A 56 -7.55 6.98 5.09
N ARG A 57 -8.66 6.34 5.44
CA ARG A 57 -9.30 5.35 4.58
C ARG A 57 -10.11 6.03 3.47
N MET A 58 -10.30 5.31 2.37
CA MET A 58 -11.21 5.72 1.32
C MET A 58 -12.64 5.86 1.86
N ASN A 59 -13.18 7.07 1.80
CA ASN A 59 -14.52 7.42 2.29
C ASN A 59 -15.32 8.22 1.24
N ASP A 60 -15.07 7.98 -0.04
CA ASP A 60 -15.81 8.57 -1.15
C ASP A 60 -16.90 7.59 -1.62
N ASP A 61 -18.15 7.88 -1.27
CA ASP A 61 -19.30 7.03 -1.61
C ASP A 61 -19.46 6.79 -3.11
N ASN A 62 -19.13 7.79 -3.94
CA ASN A 62 -19.24 7.66 -5.39
C ASN A 62 -18.15 6.72 -5.93
N CYS A 63 -16.93 6.81 -5.40
CA CYS A 63 -15.86 5.87 -5.70
C CYS A 63 -16.24 4.45 -5.26
N LEU A 64 -16.71 4.29 -4.02
CA LEU A 64 -17.13 2.99 -3.45
C LEU A 64 -18.24 2.32 -4.26
N LYS A 65 -19.22 3.10 -4.72
CA LYS A 65 -20.28 2.59 -5.59
C LYS A 65 -19.73 2.10 -6.94
N GLN A 66 -18.85 2.87 -7.59
CA GLN A 66 -18.25 2.46 -8.86
C GLN A 66 -17.41 1.19 -8.72
N LEU A 67 -16.62 1.06 -7.65
CA LEU A 67 -15.86 -0.15 -7.37
C LEU A 67 -16.78 -1.37 -7.23
N LYS A 68 -17.90 -1.21 -6.52
CA LYS A 68 -18.92 -2.26 -6.39
C LYS A 68 -19.54 -2.63 -7.73
N ASP A 69 -19.92 -1.64 -8.55
CA ASP A 69 -20.51 -1.87 -9.88
C ASP A 69 -19.53 -2.57 -10.84
N LEU A 70 -18.21 -2.37 -10.64
CA LEU A 70 -17.14 -3.05 -11.35
C LEU A 70 -16.73 -4.40 -10.74
N CYS A 71 -17.39 -4.84 -9.66
CA CYS A 71 -17.03 -6.04 -8.88
C CYS A 71 -15.57 -6.01 -8.37
N ILE A 72 -15.04 -4.82 -8.07
CA ILE A 72 -13.70 -4.62 -7.50
C ILE A 72 -13.81 -4.55 -5.97
N LEU A 73 -13.07 -5.43 -5.30
CA LEU A 73 -12.94 -5.44 -3.84
C LEU A 73 -11.57 -4.86 -3.44
N THR A 74 -11.59 -3.92 -2.51
CA THR A 74 -10.39 -3.33 -1.91
C THR A 74 -10.44 -3.54 -0.41
N SER A 75 -9.33 -3.94 0.21
CA SER A 75 -9.24 -4.20 1.65
C SER A 75 -9.50 -2.95 2.52
N ASP A 76 -9.21 -1.77 1.98
CA ASP A 76 -9.27 -0.50 2.71
C ASP A 76 -10.67 0.15 2.71
N ALA A 77 -11.55 -0.34 1.84
CA ALA A 77 -12.95 0.03 1.82
C ALA A 77 -13.75 -0.99 2.62
N MET A 78 -14.42 -0.52 3.67
CA MET A 78 -15.40 -1.34 4.40
C MET A 78 -16.65 -1.51 3.55
N ILE A 79 -16.56 -2.26 2.46
CA ILE A 79 -17.69 -2.57 1.59
C ILE A 79 -18.45 -3.72 2.26
N ASN A 80 -19.22 -3.36 3.29
CA ASN A 80 -20.12 -4.25 4.02
C ASN A 80 -19.40 -5.26 4.96
N GLU A 81 -19.87 -5.37 6.20
CA GLU A 81 -19.33 -6.28 7.24
C GLU A 81 -19.31 -7.76 6.82
N LYS A 82 -20.03 -8.12 5.75
CA LYS A 82 -20.15 -9.50 5.23
C LYS A 82 -19.13 -9.91 4.17
N PHE A 83 -18.45 -8.99 3.50
CA PHE A 83 -17.48 -9.32 2.44
C PHE A 83 -16.03 -8.94 2.76
N CYS A 84 -15.81 -8.27 3.89
CA CYS A 84 -14.46 -8.00 4.40
C CYS A 84 -13.92 -9.27 5.09
N LEU A 85 -13.37 -10.21 4.32
CA LEU A 85 -12.72 -11.41 4.87
C LEU A 85 -11.54 -11.10 5.80
N PHE A 86 -11.06 -9.85 5.81
CA PHE A 86 -9.95 -9.40 6.66
C PHE A 86 -10.25 -8.04 7.31
N ALA A 87 -11.40 -7.91 7.95
CA ALA A 87 -11.64 -6.81 8.90
C ALA A 87 -10.86 -7.08 10.21
N LYS A 88 -9.54 -6.89 10.19
CA LYS A 88 -8.77 -6.76 11.42
C LYS A 88 -7.80 -5.59 11.31
N THR A 89 -8.36 -4.41 11.59
CA THR A 89 -7.78 -3.37 12.43
C THR A 89 -6.26 -3.28 12.44
N SER A 90 -5.70 -2.59 11.47
CA SER A 90 -4.71 -1.56 11.75
C SER A 90 -4.69 -0.66 10.52
N GLY A 91 -4.96 0.64 10.62
CA GLY A 91 -4.66 1.59 9.54
C GLY A 91 -3.16 1.80 9.36
N GLU A 92 -2.39 0.77 9.69
CA GLU A 92 -0.94 0.72 9.79
C GLU A 92 -0.44 0.00 8.56
N ILE A 93 0.55 0.61 7.93
CA ILE A 93 1.22 0.02 6.79
C ILE A 93 2.25 -0.95 7.34
N ASN A 94 2.12 -2.22 6.97
CA ASN A 94 3.07 -3.26 7.37
C ASN A 94 4.36 -3.25 6.54
N TRP A 95 4.29 -2.76 5.30
CA TRP A 95 5.44 -2.67 4.40
C TRP A 95 5.19 -1.59 3.34
N LEU A 96 6.25 -0.94 2.86
CA LEU A 96 6.23 -0.03 1.72
C LEU A 96 7.22 -0.52 0.67
N ASN A 97 6.87 -0.36 -0.59
CA ASN A 97 7.77 -0.60 -1.71
C ASN A 97 8.00 0.67 -2.51
N GLY A 98 9.21 0.79 -3.04
CA GLY A 98 9.53 1.78 -4.04
C GLY A 98 8.86 1.48 -5.39
N ALA A 99 8.99 2.44 -6.30
CA ALA A 99 8.50 2.33 -7.67
C ALA A 99 9.27 1.28 -8.50
N ASP A 100 10.47 0.93 -8.07
CA ASP A 100 11.33 -0.13 -8.61
C ASP A 100 10.65 -1.52 -8.57
N TYR A 101 9.84 -1.79 -7.56
CA TYR A 101 9.05 -3.02 -7.49
C TYR A 101 7.63 -2.89 -8.07
N ALA A 102 7.11 -1.67 -8.21
CA ALA A 102 5.75 -1.45 -8.73
C ALA A 102 5.58 -2.09 -10.12
N GLY A 103 6.57 -1.95 -11.00
CA GLY A 103 6.53 -2.53 -12.35
C GLY A 103 6.35 -4.06 -12.38
N LYS A 104 6.82 -4.78 -11.35
CA LYS A 104 6.65 -6.24 -11.23
C LYS A 104 5.24 -6.63 -10.79
N LEU A 105 4.55 -5.73 -10.09
CA LEU A 105 3.23 -5.99 -9.52
C LEU A 105 2.10 -5.63 -10.48
N LEU A 106 2.29 -4.64 -11.37
CA LEU A 106 1.25 -4.14 -12.26
C LEU A 106 0.91 -5.15 -13.36
N THR A 107 -0.38 -5.43 -13.56
CA THR A 107 -0.83 -6.32 -14.64
C THR A 107 -1.28 -5.59 -15.91
N GLY A 108 -1.22 -4.25 -15.91
CA GLY A 108 -1.69 -3.39 -17.01
C GLY A 108 -3.22 -3.22 -17.10
N ASN A 109 -4.01 -3.91 -16.27
CA ASN A 109 -5.46 -3.73 -16.26
C ASN A 109 -5.83 -2.52 -15.40
N VAL A 110 -6.49 -1.54 -16.01
CA VAL A 110 -6.84 -0.26 -15.41
C VAL A 110 -8.32 0.01 -15.65
N LYS A 111 -9.01 0.49 -14.61
CA LYS A 111 -10.38 1.01 -14.66
C LYS A 111 -10.38 2.46 -14.22
N HIS A 112 -10.87 3.33 -15.09
CA HIS A 112 -11.07 4.73 -14.75
C HIS A 112 -12.32 4.86 -13.87
N LEU A 113 -12.18 5.60 -12.77
CA LEU A 113 -13.28 5.98 -11.90
C LEU A 113 -13.56 7.47 -12.11
N SER A 114 -14.66 7.96 -11.55
CA SER A 114 -14.97 9.39 -11.57
C SER A 114 -13.86 10.24 -10.96
N GLY A 115 -13.69 11.46 -11.46
CA GLY A 115 -12.66 12.38 -10.99
C GLY A 115 -11.29 11.99 -11.51
N CYS A 116 -10.26 12.16 -10.67
CA CYS A 116 -8.87 11.83 -11.00
C CYS A 116 -8.45 10.45 -10.45
N LEU A 117 -9.41 9.56 -10.19
CA LEU A 117 -9.17 8.24 -9.59
C LEU A 117 -9.11 7.13 -10.63
N VAL A 118 -8.22 6.16 -10.39
CA VAL A 118 -8.07 4.95 -11.19
C VAL A 118 -7.97 3.74 -10.27
N ALA A 119 -8.65 2.65 -10.60
CA ALA A 119 -8.40 1.34 -10.02
C ALA A 119 -7.43 0.58 -10.93
N VAL A 120 -6.31 0.14 -10.38
CA VAL A 120 -5.27 -0.58 -11.10
C VAL A 120 -5.13 -1.97 -10.51
N HIS A 121 -5.14 -2.96 -11.38
CA HIS A 121 -4.96 -4.33 -10.99
C HIS A 121 -3.47 -4.64 -10.84
N THR A 122 -3.14 -5.22 -9.70
CA THR A 122 -1.82 -5.77 -9.40
C THR A 122 -1.93 -7.26 -9.19
N HIS A 123 -0.81 -7.96 -9.21
CA HIS A 123 -0.75 -9.37 -8.85
C HIS A 123 -1.22 -9.66 -7.41
N LEU A 124 -1.23 -8.65 -6.54
CA LEU A 124 -1.68 -8.75 -5.14
C LEU A 124 -3.14 -8.29 -4.92
N GLY A 125 -3.84 -7.86 -5.97
CA GLY A 125 -5.21 -7.35 -5.91
C GLY A 125 -5.37 -5.96 -6.52
N TRP A 126 -6.52 -5.34 -6.29
CA TRP A 126 -6.83 -4.01 -6.82
C TRP A 126 -6.36 -2.90 -5.88
N THR A 127 -5.73 -1.89 -6.46
CA THR A 127 -5.31 -0.66 -5.76
C THR A 127 -5.97 0.54 -6.41
N VAL A 128 -6.55 1.43 -5.59
CA VAL A 128 -7.08 2.72 -6.06
C VAL A 128 -6.00 3.78 -5.91
N MET A 129 -5.78 4.56 -6.96
CA MET A 129 -4.78 5.62 -7.01
C MET A 129 -5.40 6.90 -7.57
N GLY A 130 -4.80 8.03 -7.24
CA GLY A 130 -5.19 9.35 -7.74
C GLY A 130 -5.65 10.29 -6.65
N LYS A 131 -5.96 11.53 -7.06
CA LYS A 131 -6.40 12.57 -6.12
C LYS A 131 -7.87 12.36 -5.80
N SER A 132 -8.16 12.10 -4.54
CA SER A 132 -9.49 12.22 -3.97
C SER A 132 -9.68 13.61 -3.37
N ASP A 133 -10.93 14.07 -3.26
CA ASP A 133 -11.28 15.33 -2.57
C ASP A 133 -11.27 15.17 -1.03
N ILE A 134 -10.79 14.04 -0.52
CA ILE A 134 -10.68 13.75 0.91
C ILE A 134 -9.53 14.59 1.48
N LYS A 135 -9.87 15.54 2.35
CA LYS A 135 -8.87 16.31 3.10
C LYS A 135 -8.29 15.43 4.20
N ALA A 136 -6.98 15.16 4.15
CA ALA A 136 -6.28 14.58 5.28
C ALA A 136 -6.38 15.52 6.51
N PRO A 137 -6.43 14.99 7.75
CA PRO A 137 -6.24 15.83 8.93
C PRO A 137 -4.87 16.50 8.82
N LEU A 138 -4.84 17.83 8.81
CA LEU A 138 -3.60 18.58 8.90
C LEU A 138 -3.01 18.34 10.30
N THR A 139 -2.06 17.43 10.43
CA THR A 139 -1.22 17.37 11.62
C THR A 139 -0.02 18.28 11.39
N SER A 140 0.02 19.39 12.11
CA SER A 140 1.20 20.25 12.21
C SER A 140 2.39 19.43 12.72
N SER A 141 3.46 19.40 11.93
CA SER A 141 4.80 18.94 12.31
C SER A 141 5.42 19.82 13.40
#